data_AF-A0A2W4P3S1-F1
#
_entry.id   AF-A0A2W4P3S1-F1
#
_cell.length_a   1.000
_cell.length_b   1.000
_cell.length_c   1.000
_cell.angle_alpha   90.00
_cell.angle_beta   90.00
_cell.angle_gamma   90.00
#
_symmetry.space_group_name_H-M   'P 1'
#
loop_
_entity.id
_entity.type
_entity.pdbx_description
1 polymer ?
#
loop_
_entity_poly.entity_id
_entity_poly.type
_entity_poly.pdbx_seq_one_letter_code
_entity_poly.pdbx_strand_id
1 'polypeptide(L)'
;MNDELNGQLTSNWLIPAYARDMLWLETPAETVRVEGAHGAFSLSVPAGILTLRWGGENGPALARLRWQVDTLEWDGSVRIGGYIDALHITESLDLPDALTILQVGGQPLNPGVQPYPTFAFRKRVPYDVPSFFDALADDVPESVTTWMALADSPVLVLAQEALVAKMRVHCFGSLADENAGWHEAFALPIVLEAMTLFPT
;
A
#
# COMPACT_ATOMS: atom_id res chain seq x y z
N MET A 1 -25.14 18.48 9.45
CA MET A 1 -25.03 17.00 9.34
C MET A 1 -24.80 16.69 7.86
N ASN A 2 -23.59 17.00 7.37
CA ASN A 2 -23.17 16.93 5.96
C ASN A 2 -21.67 16.57 5.83
N ASP A 3 -20.99 16.22 6.93
CA ASP A 3 -19.53 15.95 6.97
C ASP A 3 -19.17 14.51 6.61
N GLU A 4 -20.15 13.66 6.29
CA GLU A 4 -19.90 12.25 5.93
C GLU A 4 -19.59 12.03 4.44
N LEU A 5 -19.60 13.11 3.65
CA LEU A 5 -19.46 13.04 2.19
C LEU A 5 -18.19 13.71 1.67
N ASN A 6 -17.54 14.55 2.46
CA ASN A 6 -16.34 15.27 2.04
C ASN A 6 -15.22 14.95 3.02
N GLY A 7 -14.00 14.87 2.52
CA GLY A 7 -12.83 14.64 3.35
C GLY A 7 -11.55 14.83 2.57
N GLN A 8 -10.45 14.50 3.23
CA GLN A 8 -9.12 14.43 2.62
C GLN A 8 -8.42 13.13 3.00
N LEU A 9 -7.47 12.69 2.17
CA LEU A 9 -6.68 11.50 2.49
C LEU A 9 -5.82 11.72 3.72
N THR A 10 -5.26 12.91 3.88
CA THR A 10 -4.29 13.19 4.92
C THR A 10 -4.31 14.63 5.41
N SER A 11 -3.90 14.83 6.67
CA SER A 11 -3.74 16.15 7.30
C SER A 11 -2.30 16.47 7.70
N ASN A 12 -1.46 15.44 7.87
CA ASN A 12 -0.16 15.56 8.55
C ASN A 12 1.04 15.51 7.61
N TRP A 13 0.85 15.13 6.35
CA TRP A 13 1.90 15.15 5.33
C TRP A 13 1.32 15.63 4.00
N LEU A 14 2.21 15.97 3.07
CA LEU A 14 1.83 16.39 1.72
C LEU A 14 2.03 15.23 0.77
N ILE A 15 1.00 14.92 -0.01
CA ILE A 15 1.08 13.95 -1.10
C ILE A 15 2.16 14.44 -2.10
N PRO A 16 3.11 13.60 -2.52
CA PRO A 16 4.16 13.95 -3.46
C PRO A 16 3.56 14.46 -4.76
N ALA A 17 4.21 15.43 -5.43
CA ALA A 17 3.64 16.05 -6.62
C ALA A 17 3.29 15.02 -7.70
N TYR A 18 4.13 14.00 -7.87
CA TYR A 18 3.92 12.91 -8.84
C TYR A 18 2.68 12.05 -8.54
N ALA A 19 2.15 12.09 -7.31
CA ALA A 19 1.02 11.26 -6.87
C ALA A 19 -0.33 12.00 -6.79
N ARG A 20 -0.34 13.34 -6.68
CA ARG A 20 -1.56 14.15 -6.40
C ARG A 20 -2.71 13.92 -7.38
N ASP A 21 -2.38 13.55 -8.60
CA ASP A 21 -3.32 13.37 -9.70
C ASP A 21 -3.57 11.90 -10.07
N MET A 22 -2.86 11.00 -9.39
CA MET A 22 -2.87 9.56 -9.64
C MET A 22 -3.74 8.80 -8.66
N LEU A 23 -4.25 9.44 -7.61
CA LEU A 23 -4.97 8.76 -6.54
C LEU A 23 -6.48 8.79 -6.76
N TRP A 24 -7.10 7.64 -6.52
CA TRP A 24 -8.55 7.44 -6.64
C TRP A 24 -9.07 6.70 -5.41
N LEU A 25 -10.26 7.06 -4.95
CA LEU A 25 -10.96 6.39 -3.86
C LEU A 25 -12.16 5.64 -4.42
N GLU A 26 -12.17 4.32 -4.21
CA GLU A 26 -13.28 3.46 -4.53
C GLU A 26 -14.11 3.16 -3.28
N THR A 27 -15.42 3.16 -3.47
CA THR A 27 -16.45 2.67 -2.56
C THR A 27 -17.34 1.66 -3.30
N PRO A 28 -18.26 0.95 -2.62
CA PRO A 28 -19.20 0.08 -3.32
C PRO A 28 -20.12 0.79 -4.33
N ALA A 29 -20.28 2.11 -4.24
CA ALA A 29 -21.21 2.88 -5.08
C ALA A 29 -20.52 3.65 -6.21
N GLU A 30 -19.28 4.09 -5.99
CA GLU A 30 -18.58 5.00 -6.90
C GLU A 30 -17.06 4.93 -6.72
N THR A 31 -16.34 5.41 -7.73
CA THR A 31 -14.90 5.68 -7.64
C THR A 31 -14.66 7.13 -8.00
N VAL A 32 -14.00 7.87 -7.11
CA VAL A 32 -13.78 9.31 -7.26
C VAL A 32 -12.29 9.63 -7.27
N ARG A 33 -11.91 10.62 -8.07
CA ARG A 33 -10.55 11.11 -8.09
C ARG A 33 -10.28 11.95 -6.85
N VAL A 34 -9.07 11.80 -6.33
CA VAL A 34 -8.57 12.61 -5.22
C VAL A 34 -7.79 13.80 -5.77
N GLU A 35 -7.94 14.98 -5.19
CA GLU A 35 -7.36 16.22 -5.70
C GLU A 35 -6.54 17.01 -4.67
N GLY A 36 -5.47 17.66 -5.14
CA GLY A 36 -4.68 18.59 -4.33
C GLY A 36 -3.67 17.91 -3.38
N ALA A 37 -2.94 18.72 -2.62
CA ALA A 37 -1.77 18.27 -1.86
C ALA A 37 -2.08 17.41 -0.63
N HIS A 38 -3.32 17.49 -0.12
CA HIS A 38 -3.82 16.67 0.99
C HIS A 38 -4.80 15.59 0.52
N GLY A 39 -5.10 15.59 -0.77
CA GLY A 39 -6.01 14.65 -1.39
C GLY A 39 -7.46 14.84 -0.95
N ALA A 40 -8.04 16.00 -1.25
CA ALA A 40 -9.45 16.28 -1.06
C ALA A 40 -10.31 15.42 -1.99
N PHE A 41 -11.50 15.03 -1.53
CA PHE A 41 -12.46 14.26 -2.30
C PHE A 41 -13.90 14.52 -1.82
N SER A 42 -14.86 14.17 -2.67
CA SER A 42 -16.30 14.24 -2.37
C SER A 42 -16.99 12.96 -2.84
N LEU A 43 -17.80 12.36 -1.98
CA LEU A 43 -18.63 11.19 -2.25
C LEU A 43 -20.09 11.60 -2.42
N SER A 44 -20.82 10.84 -3.24
CA SER A 44 -22.27 10.93 -3.39
C SER A 44 -23.03 10.20 -2.27
N VAL A 45 -22.41 9.18 -1.66
CA VAL A 45 -22.99 8.39 -0.56
C VAL A 45 -21.97 8.13 0.56
N PRO A 46 -22.41 8.02 1.83
CA PRO A 46 -21.52 7.65 2.91
C PRO A 46 -20.93 6.24 2.71
N ALA A 47 -19.65 6.07 3.03
CA ALA A 47 -18.95 4.80 3.01
C ALA A 47 -18.23 4.58 4.34
N GLY A 48 -18.20 3.34 4.85
CA GLY A 48 -17.45 3.01 6.07
C GLY A 48 -16.00 2.61 5.80
N ILE A 49 -15.73 2.13 4.58
CA ILE A 49 -14.44 1.59 4.14
C ILE A 49 -14.23 2.03 2.69
N LEU A 50 -13.00 2.42 2.37
CA LEU A 50 -12.60 2.91 1.06
C LEU A 50 -11.34 2.19 0.60
N THR A 51 -11.23 1.97 -0.70
CA THR A 51 -10.03 1.41 -1.33
C THR A 51 -9.30 2.52 -2.06
N LEU A 52 -8.04 2.76 -1.72
CA LEU A 52 -7.19 3.72 -2.42
C LEU A 52 -6.53 3.04 -3.62
N ARG A 53 -6.66 3.63 -4.82
CA ARG A 53 -6.13 3.12 -6.09
C ARG A 53 -5.15 4.08 -6.74
N TRP A 54 -4.28 3.55 -7.60
CA TRP A 54 -3.28 4.30 -8.35
C TRP A 54 -3.53 4.37 -9.85
N GLY A 55 -3.41 5.54 -10.46
CA GLY A 55 -3.40 5.75 -11.91
C GLY A 55 -4.76 5.67 -12.61
N GLY A 56 -5.86 5.44 -11.87
CA GLY A 56 -7.21 5.43 -12.43
C GLY A 56 -8.21 4.64 -11.60
N GLU A 57 -9.48 4.68 -12.02
CA GLU A 57 -10.59 3.95 -11.38
C GLU A 57 -10.34 2.43 -11.31
N ASN A 58 -9.69 1.87 -12.33
CA ASN A 58 -9.33 0.45 -12.40
C ASN A 58 -7.86 0.17 -12.09
N GLY A 59 -7.18 1.15 -11.48
CA GLY A 59 -5.78 1.05 -11.08
C GLY A 59 -5.54 0.02 -9.97
N PRO A 60 -4.30 -0.42 -9.73
CA PRO A 60 -4.00 -1.32 -8.62
C PRO A 60 -4.40 -0.68 -7.29
N ALA A 61 -4.94 -1.51 -6.40
CA ALA A 61 -5.27 -1.09 -5.05
C ALA A 61 -3.98 -0.97 -4.23
N LEU A 62 -3.84 0.13 -3.48
CA LEU A 62 -2.68 0.42 -2.66
C LEU A 62 -2.94 0.10 -1.18
N ALA A 63 -4.11 0.48 -0.69
CA ALA A 63 -4.46 0.37 0.72
C ALA A 63 -5.98 0.35 0.90
N ARG A 64 -6.41 -0.22 2.03
CA ARG A 64 -7.78 -0.14 2.51
C ARG A 64 -7.86 0.78 3.72
N LEU A 65 -8.73 1.77 3.65
CA LEU A 65 -8.86 2.85 4.63
C LEU A 65 -10.23 2.77 5.32
N ARG A 66 -10.28 3.11 6.61
CA ARG A 66 -11.55 3.31 7.30
C ARG A 66 -11.98 4.75 7.11
N TRP A 67 -13.28 4.95 6.93
CA TRP A 67 -13.84 6.28 7.01
C TRP A 67 -13.54 6.90 8.38
N GLN A 68 -13.17 8.17 8.33
CA GLN A 68 -12.92 9.02 9.47
C GLN A 68 -13.39 10.42 9.10
N VAL A 69 -13.96 11.13 10.07
CA VAL A 69 -14.45 12.50 9.86
C VAL A 69 -13.26 13.38 9.46
N ASP A 70 -13.45 14.19 8.43
CA ASP A 70 -12.47 15.11 7.84
C ASP A 70 -11.27 14.46 7.14
N THR A 71 -10.59 13.48 7.74
CA THR A 71 -9.32 12.93 7.23
C THR A 71 -9.25 11.41 7.34
N LEU A 72 -8.86 10.71 6.28
CA LEU A 72 -8.66 9.25 6.30
C LEU A 72 -7.36 8.80 6.99
N GLU A 73 -6.55 9.76 7.44
CA GLU A 73 -5.26 9.54 8.12
C GLU A 73 -4.25 8.69 7.31
N TRP A 74 -4.37 8.69 5.99
CA TRP A 74 -3.41 8.00 5.14
C TRP A 74 -2.06 8.72 5.21
N ASP A 75 -0.99 7.96 5.36
CA ASP A 75 0.39 8.40 5.59
C ASP A 75 1.31 8.07 4.41
N GLY A 76 0.74 7.69 3.26
CA GLY A 76 1.49 7.23 2.10
C GLY A 76 1.73 5.72 2.12
N SER A 77 1.29 5.01 3.17
CA SER A 77 1.50 3.57 3.28
C SER A 77 0.74 2.75 2.23
N VAL A 78 1.39 1.70 1.75
CA VAL A 78 0.87 0.69 0.83
C VAL A 78 0.98 -0.66 1.54
N ARG A 79 -0.09 -1.44 1.50
CA ARG A 79 -0.18 -2.71 2.25
C ARG A 79 -0.89 -3.76 1.41
N ILE A 80 -0.13 -4.75 0.95
CA ILE A 80 -0.62 -5.78 0.02
C ILE A 80 -0.32 -7.15 0.58
N GLY A 81 -1.30 -8.04 0.54
CA GLY A 81 -1.12 -9.46 0.84
C GLY A 81 -1.27 -10.30 -0.42
N GLY A 82 -0.37 -11.26 -0.64
CA GLY A 82 -0.35 -12.05 -1.86
C GLY A 82 0.95 -12.83 -2.05
N TYR A 83 1.51 -12.77 -3.25
CA TYR A 83 2.72 -13.48 -3.66
C TYR A 83 3.71 -12.55 -4.36
N ILE A 84 5.00 -12.88 -4.25
CA ILE A 84 6.03 -12.28 -5.11
C ILE A 84 5.98 -13.02 -6.45
N ASP A 85 5.55 -12.32 -7.50
CA ASP A 85 5.40 -12.89 -8.84
C ASP A 85 6.68 -12.79 -9.67
N ALA A 86 7.43 -11.71 -9.46
CA ALA A 86 8.69 -11.47 -10.15
C ALA A 86 9.68 -10.66 -9.29
N LEU A 87 10.97 -10.92 -9.51
CA LEU A 87 12.09 -10.15 -8.98
C LEU A 87 13.03 -9.80 -10.13
N HIS A 88 13.43 -8.54 -10.20
CA HIS A 88 14.41 -8.04 -11.16
C HIS A 88 15.43 -7.15 -10.44
N ILE A 89 16.72 -7.40 -10.64
CA ILE A 89 17.80 -6.58 -10.08
C ILE A 89 18.44 -5.81 -11.23
N THR A 90 18.56 -4.51 -11.08
CA THR A 90 19.19 -3.62 -12.06
C THR A 90 20.19 -2.68 -11.40
N GLU A 91 21.32 -2.50 -12.05
CA GLU A 91 22.30 -1.43 -11.77
C GLU A 91 22.09 -0.22 -12.72
N SER A 92 21.17 -0.35 -13.68
CA SER A 92 21.03 0.55 -14.82
C SER A 92 19.82 1.47 -14.65
N LEU A 93 20.00 2.60 -13.96
CA LEU A 93 19.07 3.74 -13.91
C LEU A 93 19.79 5.06 -13.52
N ASP A 94 21.10 5.18 -13.76
CA ASP A 94 21.95 6.26 -13.21
C ASP A 94 21.85 6.41 -11.68
N LEU A 95 21.51 5.31 -11.00
CA LEU A 95 21.35 5.25 -9.55
C LEU A 95 22.69 4.93 -8.87
N PRO A 96 22.92 5.44 -7.65
CA PRO A 96 24.15 5.17 -6.91
C PRO A 96 24.31 3.70 -6.49
N ASP A 97 23.19 2.98 -6.30
CA ASP A 97 23.17 1.59 -5.82
C ASP A 97 22.26 0.71 -6.68
N ALA A 98 22.58 -0.59 -6.70
CA ALA A 98 21.72 -1.58 -7.34
C ALA A 98 20.33 -1.59 -6.72
N LEU A 99 19.31 -1.60 -7.57
CA LEU A 99 17.91 -1.60 -7.17
C LEU A 99 17.29 -2.95 -7.50
N THR A 100 16.53 -3.49 -6.56
CA THR A 100 15.65 -4.62 -6.84
C THR A 100 14.21 -4.13 -7.01
N ILE A 101 13.61 -4.53 -8.13
CA ILE A 101 12.22 -4.31 -8.47
C ILE A 101 11.46 -5.61 -8.24
N LEU A 102 10.34 -5.53 -7.53
CA LEU A 102 9.47 -6.65 -7.22
C LEU A 102 8.10 -6.43 -7.85
N GLN A 103 7.49 -7.49 -8.39
CA GLN A 103 6.07 -7.52 -8.70
C GLN A 103 5.35 -8.33 -7.63
N VAL A 104 4.35 -7.71 -7.01
CA VAL A 104 3.53 -8.33 -5.97
C VAL A 104 2.11 -8.44 -6.49
N GLY A 105 1.66 -9.66 -6.75
CA GLY A 105 0.28 -9.98 -7.08
C GLY A 105 -0.51 -10.26 -5.81
N GLY A 106 -1.65 -9.60 -5.63
CA GLY A 106 -2.47 -9.79 -4.44
C GLY A 106 -3.56 -8.75 -4.23
N GLN A 107 -4.03 -8.67 -2.98
CA GLN A 107 -5.12 -7.80 -2.53
C GLN A 107 -4.62 -6.84 -1.45
N PRO A 108 -5.25 -5.65 -1.27
CA PRO A 108 -4.91 -4.80 -0.15
C PRO A 108 -5.19 -5.50 1.18
N LEU A 109 -4.43 -5.12 2.22
CA LEU A 109 -4.72 -5.60 3.57
C LEU A 109 -5.87 -4.80 4.18
N ASN A 110 -6.66 -5.47 5.02
CA ASN A 110 -7.73 -4.84 5.80
C ASN A 110 -7.20 -3.69 6.68
N PRO A 111 -8.00 -2.65 6.95
CA PRO A 111 -7.53 -1.50 7.69
C PRO A 111 -7.10 -1.88 9.11
N GLY A 112 -5.87 -1.51 9.47
CA GLY A 112 -5.29 -1.76 10.78
C GLY A 112 -4.52 -3.07 10.91
N VAL A 113 -4.40 -3.87 9.84
CA VAL A 113 -3.45 -4.99 9.80
C VAL A 113 -2.04 -4.45 10.03
N GLN A 114 -1.31 -5.12 10.93
CA GLN A 114 0.05 -4.78 11.33
C GLN A 114 0.99 -5.98 11.11
N PRO A 115 2.26 -5.76 10.76
CA PRO A 115 3.23 -6.84 10.60
C PRO A 115 3.59 -7.52 11.93
N TYR A 116 3.41 -6.83 13.06
CA TYR A 116 3.72 -7.34 14.40
C TYR A 116 2.83 -6.66 15.46
N PRO A 117 2.66 -7.28 16.66
CA PRO A 117 1.91 -6.68 17.76
C PRO A 117 2.54 -5.36 18.23
N THR A 118 1.77 -4.27 18.15
CA THR A 118 2.18 -2.96 18.68
C THR A 118 2.35 -3.01 20.20
N PHE A 119 3.00 -2.01 20.79
CA PHE A 119 3.17 -1.92 22.25
C PHE A 119 1.83 -2.01 23.01
N ALA A 120 0.74 -1.50 22.44
CA ALA A 120 -0.59 -1.58 23.02
C ALA A 120 -1.17 -3.01 23.01
N PHE A 121 -0.82 -3.83 22.01
CA PHE A 121 -1.26 -5.23 21.90
C PHE A 121 -0.41 -6.20 22.73
N ARG A 122 0.82 -5.83 23.11
CA ARG A 122 1.72 -6.67 23.94
C ARG A 122 1.21 -6.98 25.35
N LYS A 123 0.07 -6.44 25.76
CA LYS A 123 -0.56 -6.74 27.07
C LYS A 123 -1.79 -7.63 26.96
N ARG A 124 -2.22 -7.98 25.74
CA ARG A 124 -3.37 -8.86 25.50
C ARG A 124 -2.87 -10.28 25.31
N VAL A 125 -3.18 -11.15 26.27
CA VAL A 125 -2.80 -12.57 26.26
C VAL A 125 -4.08 -13.41 26.10
N PRO A 126 -4.13 -14.36 25.14
CA PRO A 126 -3.06 -14.71 24.21
C PRO A 126 -2.78 -13.60 23.19
N TYR A 127 -1.53 -13.53 22.70
CA TYR A 127 -1.16 -12.60 21.64
C TYR A 127 -1.81 -13.02 20.33
N ASP A 128 -2.36 -12.05 19.61
CA ASP A 128 -2.90 -12.29 18.28
C ASP A 128 -1.77 -12.71 17.33
N VAL A 129 -1.94 -13.86 16.68
CA VAL A 129 -1.04 -14.35 15.64
C VAL A 129 -1.53 -13.81 14.30
N PRO A 130 -0.65 -13.28 13.44
CA PRO A 130 -1.05 -12.86 12.10
C PRO A 130 -1.69 -14.00 11.32
N SER A 131 -2.85 -13.74 10.72
CA SER A 131 -3.53 -14.65 9.80
C SER A 131 -3.43 -14.05 8.40
N PHE A 132 -3.01 -14.85 7.42
CA PHE A 132 -2.93 -14.39 6.04
C PHE A 132 -4.32 -14.08 5.50
N PHE A 133 -5.24 -15.05 5.57
CA PHE A 133 -6.56 -14.92 4.95
C PHE A 133 -7.43 -13.85 5.62
N ASP A 134 -7.45 -13.77 6.96
CA ASP A 134 -8.29 -12.80 7.67
C ASP A 134 -7.79 -11.35 7.49
N ALA A 135 -6.52 -11.19 7.07
CA ALA A 135 -5.94 -9.90 6.81
C ALA A 135 -6.26 -9.37 5.40
N LEU A 136 -6.71 -10.19 4.46
CA LEU A 136 -6.98 -9.76 3.09
C LEU A 136 -8.34 -9.07 2.96
N ALA A 137 -8.37 -8.04 2.11
CA ALA A 137 -9.57 -7.43 1.57
C ALA A 137 -10.14 -8.32 0.44
N ASP A 138 -10.77 -9.44 0.79
CA ASP A 138 -11.17 -10.49 -0.17
C ASP A 138 -12.22 -10.03 -1.20
N ASP A 139 -12.99 -8.98 -0.90
CA ASP A 139 -13.93 -8.33 -1.81
C ASP A 139 -13.28 -7.40 -2.84
N VAL A 140 -12.00 -7.05 -2.69
CA VAL A 140 -11.26 -6.25 -3.67
C VAL A 140 -10.56 -7.19 -4.66
N PRO A 141 -10.77 -7.06 -5.99
CA PRO A 141 -10.11 -7.90 -6.96
C PRO A 141 -8.58 -7.87 -6.84
N GLU A 142 -7.95 -9.02 -7.06
CA GLU A 142 -6.48 -9.11 -7.14
C GLU A 142 -5.92 -8.16 -8.20
N SER A 143 -4.78 -7.56 -7.89
CA SER A 143 -4.04 -6.70 -8.80
C SER A 143 -2.53 -6.90 -8.60
N VAL A 144 -1.73 -6.37 -9.53
CA VAL A 144 -0.28 -6.41 -9.44
C VAL A 144 0.25 -5.01 -9.15
N THR A 145 1.12 -4.93 -8.14
CA THR A 145 1.83 -3.70 -7.76
C THR A 145 3.32 -3.86 -7.96
N THR A 146 4.01 -2.77 -8.31
CA THR A 146 5.47 -2.75 -8.50
C THR A 146 6.12 -2.08 -7.30
N TRP A 147 7.11 -2.75 -6.73
CA TRP A 147 7.81 -2.33 -5.52
C TRP A 147 9.30 -2.25 -5.76
N MET A 148 9.97 -1.47 -4.94
CA MET A 148 11.39 -1.20 -4.98
C MET A 148 12.00 -1.52 -3.62
N ALA A 149 13.17 -2.13 -3.62
CA ALA A 149 14.00 -2.27 -2.44
C ALA A 149 15.48 -2.10 -2.83
N LEU A 150 16.22 -1.41 -1.97
CA LEU A 150 17.67 -1.27 -2.11
C LEU A 150 18.34 -2.63 -1.97
N ALA A 151 19.43 -2.86 -2.70
CA ALA A 151 20.12 -4.15 -2.76
C ALA A 151 20.62 -4.69 -1.41
N ASP A 152 20.87 -3.81 -0.45
CA ASP A 152 21.31 -4.16 0.90
C ASP A 152 20.15 -4.37 1.90
N SER A 153 18.90 -4.19 1.46
CA SER A 153 17.74 -4.32 2.32
C SER A 153 17.53 -5.78 2.75
N PRO A 154 17.43 -6.08 4.06
CA PRO A 154 17.21 -7.44 4.56
C PRO A 154 15.87 -8.04 4.08
N VAL A 155 14.91 -7.20 3.66
CA VAL A 155 13.62 -7.64 3.13
C VAL A 155 13.77 -8.40 1.80
N LEU A 156 14.89 -8.20 1.07
CA LEU A 156 15.14 -8.88 -0.20
C LEU A 156 15.39 -10.38 -0.04
N VAL A 157 16.02 -10.78 1.06
CA VAL A 157 16.20 -12.21 1.36
C VAL A 157 14.84 -12.89 1.54
N LEU A 158 13.92 -12.23 2.24
CA LEU A 158 12.55 -12.71 2.42
C LEU A 158 11.80 -12.76 1.09
N ALA A 159 11.95 -11.75 0.24
CA ALA A 159 11.30 -11.70 -1.07
C ALA A 159 11.79 -12.84 -1.99
N GLN A 160 13.10 -13.10 -2.01
CA GLN A 160 13.69 -14.19 -2.77
C GLN A 160 13.21 -15.55 -2.28
N GLU A 161 13.19 -15.76 -0.96
CA GLU A 161 12.67 -16.99 -0.35
C GLU A 161 11.18 -17.17 -0.70
N ALA A 162 10.38 -16.11 -0.58
CA ALA A 162 8.97 -16.14 -0.92
C ALA A 162 8.72 -16.51 -2.38
N LEU A 163 9.50 -15.94 -3.32
CA LEU A 163 9.41 -16.25 -4.74
C LEU A 163 9.77 -17.73 -5.01
N VAL A 164 10.89 -18.22 -4.45
CA VAL A 164 11.38 -19.58 -4.71
C VAL A 164 10.48 -20.64 -4.08
N ALA A 165 10.07 -20.43 -2.84
CA ALA A 165 9.24 -21.36 -2.08
C ALA A 165 7.73 -21.15 -2.31
N LYS A 166 7.34 -20.16 -3.13
CA LYS A 166 5.94 -19.76 -3.38
C LYS A 166 5.17 -19.47 -2.09
N MET A 167 5.82 -18.78 -1.18
CA MET A 167 5.22 -18.43 0.11
C MET A 167 4.25 -17.26 -0.06
N ARG A 168 3.22 -17.28 0.78
CA ARG A 168 2.30 -16.17 0.96
C ARG A 168 3.01 -15.06 1.73
N VAL A 169 2.76 -13.81 1.36
CA VAL A 169 3.41 -12.64 1.98
C VAL A 169 2.42 -11.55 2.32
N HIS A 170 2.70 -10.80 3.38
CA HIS A 170 2.22 -9.42 3.54
C HIS A 170 3.39 -8.47 3.28
N CYS A 171 3.23 -7.58 2.30
CA CYS A 171 4.16 -6.51 1.98
C CYS A 171 3.66 -5.19 2.57
N PHE A 172 4.56 -4.49 3.26
CA PHE A 172 4.33 -3.17 3.84
C PHE A 172 5.36 -2.20 3.31
N GLY A 173 4.90 -1.03 2.87
CA GLY A 173 5.80 0.02 2.43
C GLY A 173 5.08 1.33 2.23
N SER A 174 5.69 2.22 1.47
CA SER A 174 5.21 3.58 1.29
C SER A 174 5.50 4.09 -0.12
N LEU A 175 4.76 5.13 -0.53
CA LEU A 175 5.14 5.92 -1.70
C LEU A 175 6.53 6.52 -1.49
N ALA A 176 7.37 6.44 -2.51
CA ALA A 176 8.73 6.94 -2.45
C ALA A 176 8.81 8.46 -2.23
N ASP A 177 9.82 8.93 -1.52
CA ASP A 177 10.09 10.37 -1.39
C ASP A 177 10.34 10.98 -2.79
N GLU A 178 9.70 12.12 -3.05
CA GLU A 178 9.88 12.89 -4.29
C GLU A 178 11.34 13.28 -4.50
N ASN A 179 12.04 13.64 -3.42
CA ASN A 179 13.45 14.07 -3.46
C ASN A 179 14.40 12.95 -3.87
N ALA A 180 13.98 11.69 -3.77
CA ALA A 180 14.78 10.55 -4.20
C ALA A 180 14.66 10.29 -5.72
N GLY A 181 13.80 11.01 -6.45
CA GLY A 181 13.73 10.96 -7.91
C GLY A 181 13.12 9.69 -8.51
N TRP A 182 12.69 8.73 -7.68
CA TRP A 182 12.20 7.43 -8.15
C TRP A 182 11.03 7.50 -9.13
N HIS A 183 10.19 8.53 -8.99
CA HIS A 183 9.05 8.77 -9.86
C HIS A 183 9.43 9.12 -11.31
N GLU A 184 10.68 9.48 -11.59
CA GLU A 184 11.18 9.70 -12.95
C GLU A 184 11.42 8.38 -13.69
N ALA A 185 11.73 7.31 -12.96
CA ALA A 185 12.00 5.98 -13.52
C ALA A 185 10.79 5.03 -13.43
N PHE A 186 9.92 5.22 -12.44
CA PHE A 186 8.83 4.31 -12.13
C PHE A 186 7.46 4.99 -12.11
N ALA A 187 6.49 4.40 -12.80
CA ALA A 187 5.11 4.90 -12.85
C ALA A 187 4.35 4.75 -11.51
N LEU A 188 4.75 3.80 -10.66
CA LEU A 188 4.24 3.61 -9.29
C LEU A 188 5.45 3.28 -8.40
N PRO A 189 6.10 4.30 -7.81
CA PRO A 189 7.29 4.10 -7.00
C PRO A 189 6.91 3.75 -5.56
N ILE A 190 6.76 2.46 -5.25
CA ILE A 190 6.53 1.98 -3.87
C ILE A 190 7.83 1.44 -3.29
N VAL A 191 8.26 1.96 -2.14
CA VAL A 191 9.43 1.43 -1.41
C VAL A 191 8.96 0.36 -0.44
N LEU A 192 9.54 -0.84 -0.54
CA LEU A 192 9.27 -1.96 0.36
C LEU A 192 10.04 -1.77 1.67
N GLU A 193 9.31 -1.69 2.78
CA GLU A 193 9.88 -1.42 4.11
C GLU A 193 9.91 -2.66 4.99
N ALA A 194 8.87 -3.51 4.91
CA ALA A 194 8.75 -4.72 5.70
C ALA A 194 7.95 -5.80 4.97
N MET A 195 8.20 -7.05 5.36
CA MET A 195 7.49 -8.21 4.84
C MET A 195 7.23 -9.23 5.94
N THR A 196 6.05 -9.85 5.92
CA THR A 196 5.72 -11.02 6.74
C THR A 196 5.56 -12.23 5.83
N LEU A 197 6.25 -13.33 6.13
CA LEU A 197 6.13 -14.59 5.39
C LEU A 197 5.15 -15.54 6.09
N PHE A 198 4.34 -16.24 5.30
CA PHE A 198 3.42 -17.26 5.78
C PHE A 198 3.74 -18.59 5.10
N PRO A 199 4.06 -19.65 5.86
CA PRO A 199 4.28 -20.98 5.29
C PRO A 199 3.00 -21.44 4.59
N THR A 200 3.14 -22.07 3.42
CA THR A 200 2.02 -22.65 2.64
C THR A 200 1.40 -23.83 3.35
#